data_AF-A0AAP2DXT4-F1
#
_entry.id   AF-A0AAP2DXT4-F1
#
_cell.length_a   1.000
_cell.length_b   1.000
_cell.length_c   1.000
_cell.angle_alpha   90.00
_cell.angle_beta   90.00
_cell.angle_gamma   90.00
#
_symmetry.space_group_name_H-M   'P 1'
#
loop_
_entity.id
_entity.type
_entity.pdbx_description
1 polymer ?
#
loop_
_entity_poly.entity_id
_entity_poly.type
_entity_poly.pdbx_seq_one_letter_code
_entity_poly.pdbx_strand_id
1 'polypeptide(L)'
;MQKIKDQVFNINDATSFVKQLRNYEIKKILSEASLRAYLSERYQIENLSKVKTTFMWKSLKELQIAPVNWVHYSPIMLTLQEDPDHEAAMEYCLTIVHDEIFASIKHLI
;
A
#
# COMPACT_ATOMS: atom_id res chain seq x y z
N MET A 1 11.41 -10.02 -1.04
CA MET A 1 11.14 -11.26 -1.82
C MET A 1 10.51 -12.36 -0.97
N GLN A 2 11.19 -12.97 0.02
CA GLN A 2 10.60 -14.04 0.86
C GLN A 2 9.30 -13.62 1.58
N LYS A 3 9.28 -12.41 2.15
CA LYS A 3 8.21 -11.94 3.06
C LYS A 3 6.80 -11.82 2.48
N ILE A 4 6.62 -11.63 1.16
CA ILE A 4 5.28 -11.56 0.53
C ILE A 4 4.75 -12.96 0.26
N LYS A 5 5.62 -13.87 -0.22
CA LYS A 5 5.29 -15.29 -0.42
C LYS A 5 5.06 -16.02 0.92
N ASP A 6 5.72 -15.58 2.00
CA ASP A 6 5.51 -16.11 3.36
C ASP A 6 4.19 -15.62 4.00
N GLN A 7 3.54 -14.59 3.44
CA GLN A 7 2.24 -14.13 3.90
C GLN A 7 1.14 -14.91 3.16
N VAL A 8 0.27 -15.58 3.90
CA VAL A 8 -0.89 -16.25 3.32
C VAL A 8 -1.92 -15.19 2.94
N PHE A 9 -1.82 -14.68 1.71
CA PHE A 9 -2.88 -13.90 1.11
C PHE A 9 -3.94 -14.84 0.56
N ASN A 10 -5.19 -14.61 0.91
CA ASN A 10 -6.29 -15.33 0.27
C ASN A 10 -6.52 -14.74 -1.12
N ILE A 11 -6.05 -15.42 -2.17
CA ILE A 11 -6.16 -15.03 -3.59
C ILE A 11 -7.43 -15.59 -4.25
N ASN A 12 -8.51 -15.82 -3.49
CA ASN A 12 -9.78 -16.22 -4.08
C ASN A 12 -10.33 -15.17 -5.07
N ASP A 13 -9.90 -13.91 -4.93
CA ASP A 13 -10.07 -12.87 -5.95
C ASP A 13 -8.93 -11.82 -5.84
N ALA A 14 -8.56 -11.21 -6.99
CA ALA A 14 -7.48 -10.21 -7.04
C ALA A 14 -7.76 -8.94 -6.20
N THR A 15 -9.03 -8.62 -5.94
CA THR A 15 -9.40 -7.49 -5.07
C THR A 15 -9.01 -7.74 -3.63
N SER A 16 -9.28 -8.94 -3.15
CA SER A 16 -8.98 -9.42 -1.81
C SER A 16 -7.47 -9.43 -1.61
N PHE A 17 -6.70 -9.90 -2.60
CA PHE A 17 -5.25 -9.81 -2.59
C PHE A 17 -4.78 -8.35 -2.45
N VAL A 18 -5.20 -7.45 -3.35
CA VAL A 18 -4.81 -6.03 -3.31
C VAL A 18 -5.19 -5.38 -1.98
N LYS A 19 -6.39 -5.67 -1.46
CA LYS A 19 -6.85 -5.13 -0.17
C LYS A 19 -5.98 -5.63 0.98
N GLN A 20 -5.64 -6.91 1.01
CA GLN A 20 -4.79 -7.48 2.05
C GLN A 20 -3.37 -6.90 1.97
N LEU A 21 -2.81 -6.79 0.76
CA LEU A 21 -1.49 -6.20 0.52
C LEU A 21 -1.43 -4.73 0.97
N ARG A 22 -2.40 -3.91 0.53
CA ARG A 22 -2.53 -2.50 0.94
C ARG A 22 -2.63 -2.38 2.45
N ASN A 23 -3.49 -3.19 3.09
CA ASN A 23 -3.69 -3.13 4.53
C ASN A 23 -2.46 -3.60 5.30
N TYR A 24 -1.68 -4.54 4.75
CA TYR A 24 -0.42 -4.98 5.29
C TYR A 24 0.65 -3.87 5.22
N GLU A 25 0.81 -3.21 4.07
CA GLU A 25 1.75 -2.10 3.91
C GLU A 25 1.38 -0.90 4.81
N ILE A 26 0.09 -0.54 4.89
CA ILE A 26 -0.37 0.51 5.80
C ILE A 26 0.02 0.18 7.25
N LYS A 27 -0.20 -1.05 7.72
CA LYS A 27 0.14 -1.46 9.10
C LYS A 27 1.61 -1.28 9.44
N LYS A 28 2.53 -1.46 8.47
CA LYS A 28 3.96 -1.25 8.69
C LYS A 28 4.31 0.21 9.02
N ILE A 29 3.50 1.16 8.56
CA ILE A 29 3.78 2.61 8.64
C ILE A 29 2.83 3.36 9.59
N LEU A 30 2.08 2.66 10.46
CA LEU A 30 1.16 3.30 11.43
C LEU A 30 1.86 3.92 12.65
N SER A 31 3.16 3.71 12.85
CA SER A 31 3.94 4.37 13.90
C SER A 31 4.63 5.63 13.38
N GLU A 32 4.99 6.57 14.26
CA GLU A 32 5.61 7.84 13.83
C GLU A 32 7.00 7.59 13.24
N ALA A 33 7.78 6.74 13.91
CA ALA A 33 9.09 6.33 13.45
C ALA A 33 9.00 5.65 12.08
N SER A 34 8.05 4.71 11.91
CA SER A 34 7.89 3.99 10.65
C SER A 34 7.40 4.88 9.51
N LEU A 35 6.48 5.82 9.77
CA LEU A 35 5.98 6.74 8.74
C LEU A 35 7.09 7.69 8.26
N ARG A 36 7.89 8.22 9.20
CA ARG A 36 9.06 9.07 8.87
C ARG A 36 10.10 8.29 8.07
N ALA A 37 10.43 7.07 8.50
CA ALA A 37 11.36 6.20 7.77
C ALA A 37 10.84 5.91 6.35
N TYR A 38 9.58 5.52 6.21
CA TYR A 38 8.94 5.27 4.92
C TYR A 38 9.00 6.47 3.97
N LEU A 39 8.66 7.66 4.48
CA LEU A 39 8.64 8.89 3.68
C LEU A 39 10.04 9.39 3.34
N SER A 40 11.01 9.23 4.24
CA SER A 40 12.41 9.57 3.99
C SER A 40 13.04 8.62 2.98
N GLU A 41 12.97 7.31 3.20
CA GLU A 41 13.61 6.30 2.35
C GLU A 41 13.03 6.30 0.93
N ARG A 42 11.71 6.41 0.80
CA ARG A 42 11.03 6.22 -0.49
C ARG A 42 10.77 7.52 -1.25
N TYR A 43 10.59 8.64 -0.54
CA TYR A 43 10.20 9.93 -1.14
C TYR A 43 11.11 11.09 -0.76
N GLN A 44 12.17 10.88 0.02
CA GLN A 44 13.12 11.92 0.45
C GLN A 44 12.46 13.06 1.26
N ILE A 45 11.48 12.71 2.10
CA ILE A 45 10.71 13.66 2.92
C ILE A 45 11.09 13.48 4.40
N GLU A 46 11.82 14.44 4.96
CA GLU A 46 12.40 14.33 6.31
C GLU A 46 11.67 15.18 7.37
N ASN A 47 11.07 16.31 6.95
CA ASN A 47 10.54 17.33 7.85
C ASN A 47 9.02 17.24 8.00
N LEU A 48 8.55 16.35 8.88
CA LEU A 48 7.13 16.24 9.24
C LEU A 48 6.86 16.83 10.62
N SER A 49 5.87 17.72 10.69
CA SER A 49 5.36 18.20 11.98
C SER A 49 4.44 17.15 12.61
N LYS A 50 4.33 17.15 13.94
CA LYS A 50 3.44 16.25 14.68
C LYS A 50 1.97 16.37 14.22
N VAL A 51 1.56 17.58 13.83
CA VAL A 51 0.22 17.85 13.30
C VAL A 51 0.02 17.15 11.95
N LYS A 52 0.97 17.29 11.02
CA LYS A 52 0.94 16.60 9.71
C LYS A 52 0.89 15.08 9.88
N THR A 53 1.75 14.53 10.74
CA THR A 53 1.75 13.09 11.07
C THR A 53 0.38 12.60 11.55
N THR A 54 -0.30 13.39 12.39
CA THR A 54 -1.64 13.04 12.90
C THR A 54 -2.68 12.94 11.78
N PHE A 55 -2.69 13.92 10.86
CA PHE A 55 -3.58 13.89 9.70
C PHE A 55 -3.25 12.73 8.75
N MET A 56 -1.96 12.46 8.53
CA MET A 56 -1.52 11.35 7.68
C MET A 56 -2.01 10.00 8.21
N TRP A 57 -1.92 9.75 9.52
CA TRP A 57 -2.47 8.53 10.10
C TRP A 57 -3.97 8.41 9.95
N LYS A 58 -4.71 9.53 10.05
CA LYS A 58 -6.14 9.53 9.81
C LYS A 58 -6.43 9.10 8.36
N SER A 59 -5.76 9.71 7.37
CA SER A 59 -5.91 9.36 5.96
C SER A 59 -5.52 7.90 5.66
N LEU A 60 -4.46 7.39 6.29
CA LEU A 60 -4.05 5.98 6.13
C LEU A 60 -5.07 4.99 6.71
N LYS A 61 -5.71 5.34 7.85
CA LYS A 61 -6.78 4.52 8.43
C LYS A 61 -8.05 4.55 7.57
N GLU A 62 -8.37 5.70 6.98
CA GLU A 62 -9.48 5.84 6.02
C GLU A 62 -9.20 4.99 4.76
N LEU A 63 -7.97 5.03 4.23
CA LEU A 63 -7.56 4.21 3.10
C LEU A 63 -7.66 2.71 3.42
N GLN A 64 -7.34 2.28 4.65
CA GLN A 64 -7.39 0.88 5.05
C GLN A 64 -8.80 0.26 4.92
N ILE A 65 -9.84 1.06 5.17
CA ILE A 65 -11.25 0.64 5.07
C ILE A 65 -11.88 0.97 3.72
N ALA A 66 -11.24 1.81 2.91
CA ALA A 66 -11.74 2.18 1.59
C ALA A 66 -11.85 0.95 0.65
N PRO A 67 -12.82 0.92 -0.27
CA PRO A 67 -12.85 -0.10 -1.32
C PRO A 67 -11.58 0.00 -2.18
N VAL A 68 -11.18 -1.11 -2.81
CA VAL A 68 -10.06 -1.10 -3.77
C VAL A 68 -10.54 -0.42 -5.06
N ASN A 69 -9.75 0.50 -5.58
CA ASN A 69 -10.04 1.17 -6.84
C ASN A 69 -9.71 0.26 -8.03
N TRP A 70 -10.68 -0.53 -8.46
CA TRP A 70 -10.54 -1.44 -9.60
C TRP A 70 -9.96 -0.80 -10.87
N VAL A 71 -10.35 0.44 -11.17
CA VAL A 71 -9.87 1.13 -12.37
C VAL A 71 -8.36 1.41 -12.28
N HIS A 72 -7.89 1.80 -11.09
CA HIS A 72 -6.47 2.04 -10.85
C HIS A 72 -5.62 0.77 -10.96
N TYR A 73 -6.16 -0.36 -10.49
CA TYR A 73 -5.46 -1.64 -10.47
C TYR A 73 -5.76 -2.53 -11.69
N SER A 74 -6.60 -2.08 -12.64
CA SER A 74 -7.10 -2.91 -13.74
C SER A 74 -6.00 -3.65 -14.53
N PRO A 75 -4.87 -3.02 -14.91
CA PRO A 75 -3.82 -3.70 -15.67
C PRO A 75 -3.21 -4.89 -14.93
N ILE A 76 -3.12 -4.81 -13.60
CA ILE A 76 -2.48 -5.85 -12.79
C ILE A 76 -3.46 -6.89 -12.26
N MET A 77 -4.70 -6.48 -12.03
CA MET A 77 -5.76 -7.38 -11.55
C MET A 77 -6.08 -8.47 -12.57
N LEU A 78 -6.08 -8.15 -13.86
CA LEU A 78 -6.30 -9.16 -14.91
C LEU A 78 -5.19 -10.22 -14.89
N THR A 79 -3.93 -9.80 -14.83
CA THR A 79 -2.79 -10.73 -14.74
C THR A 79 -2.86 -11.60 -13.49
N LEU A 80 -3.17 -11.01 -12.32
CA LEU A 80 -3.28 -11.75 -11.06
C LEU A 80 -4.49 -12.67 -10.98
N GLN A 81 -5.53 -12.44 -11.79
CA GLN A 81 -6.68 -13.34 -11.91
C GLN A 81 -6.35 -14.56 -12.77
N GLU A 82 -5.57 -14.37 -13.83
CA GLU A 82 -5.17 -15.45 -14.75
C GLU A 82 -4.01 -16.28 -14.18
N ASP A 83 -3.03 -15.60 -13.57
CA ASP A 83 -1.85 -16.21 -12.96
C ASP A 83 -1.57 -15.53 -11.59
N PRO A 84 -2.20 -16.06 -10.52
CA PRO A 84 -2.00 -15.57 -9.15
C PRO A 84 -0.54 -15.62 -8.68
N ASP A 85 0.30 -16.50 -9.24
CA ASP A 85 1.69 -16.71 -8.83
C ASP A 85 2.69 -15.88 -9.67
N HIS A 86 2.19 -15.03 -10.57
CA HIS A 86 3.02 -14.22 -11.45
C HIS A 86 3.85 -13.20 -10.65
N GLU A 87 5.13 -13.51 -10.41
CA GLU A 87 5.99 -12.77 -9.48
C GLU A 87 6.15 -11.28 -9.85
N ALA A 88 6.39 -10.98 -11.12
CA ALA A 88 6.48 -9.59 -11.58
C ALA A 88 5.14 -8.84 -11.44
N ALA A 89 4.02 -9.56 -11.44
CA ALA A 89 2.71 -8.96 -11.28
C ALA A 89 2.47 -8.56 -9.82
N MET A 90 2.86 -9.42 -8.88
CA MET A 90 2.85 -9.10 -7.46
C MET A 90 3.75 -7.91 -7.12
N GLU A 91 4.96 -7.85 -7.70
CA GLU A 91 5.89 -6.75 -7.48
C GLU A 91 5.36 -5.42 -8.04
N TYR A 92 4.79 -5.44 -9.23
CA TYR A 92 4.18 -4.26 -9.81
C TYR A 92 2.95 -3.81 -9.00
N CYS A 93 2.13 -4.76 -8.52
CA CYS A 93 1.01 -4.47 -7.63
C CYS A 93 1.48 -3.77 -6.33
N LEU A 94 2.59 -4.21 -5.75
CA LEU A 94 3.17 -3.56 -4.56
C LEU A 94 3.56 -2.11 -4.85
N THR A 95 4.14 -1.84 -6.03
CA THR A 95 4.47 -0.48 -6.45
C THR A 95 3.22 0.40 -6.51
N ILE A 96 2.15 -0.08 -7.14
CA ILE A 96 0.87 0.62 -7.22
C ILE A 96 0.28 0.88 -5.82
N VAL A 97 0.36 -0.11 -4.91
CA VAL A 97 -0.09 0.05 -3.52
C VAL A 97 0.67 1.19 -2.81
N HIS A 98 1.99 1.29 -2.99
CA HIS A 98 2.77 2.36 -2.40
C HIS A 98 2.42 3.74 -2.98
N ASP A 99 2.13 3.80 -4.28
CA ASP A 99 1.68 5.03 -4.94
C ASP A 99 0.31 5.46 -4.43
N GLU A 100 -0.63 4.52 -4.24
CA GLU A 100 -1.95 4.80 -3.63
C GLU A 100 -1.79 5.30 -2.19
N ILE A 101 -0.96 4.62 -1.38
CA ILE A 101 -0.64 5.03 -0.01
C ILE A 101 -0.09 6.46 -0.01
N PHE A 102 0.90 6.76 -0.85
CA PHE A 102 1.51 8.08 -0.89
C PHE A 102 0.53 9.15 -1.40
N ALA A 103 -0.25 8.86 -2.44
CA ALA A 103 -1.27 9.77 -2.95
C ALA A 103 -2.28 10.17 -1.86
N SER A 104 -2.64 9.23 -0.97
CA SER A 104 -3.56 9.50 0.14
C SER A 104 -3.04 10.49 1.17
N ILE A 105 -1.71 10.69 1.27
CA ILE A 105 -1.07 11.56 2.27
C ILE A 105 -0.28 12.72 1.66
N LYS A 106 -0.02 12.71 0.35
CA LYS A 106 0.81 13.71 -0.34
C LYS A 106 0.34 15.15 -0.15
N HIS A 107 -0.98 15.37 -0.07
CA HIS A 107 -1.57 16.70 0.12
C HIS A 107 -1.35 17.28 1.53
N LEU A 108 -0.79 16.48 2.45
CA LEU A 108 -0.49 16.88 3.83
C LEU A 108 0.99 17.22 4.04
N ILE A 109 1.82 17.05 3.00
CA ILE A 109 3.27 17.30 2.97
C ILE A 109 3.51 18.74 2.58
#